data_AF-A0A6G0VI85-F1
#
_entry.id   AF-A0A6G0VI85-F1
#
_cell.length_a   1.000
_cell.length_b   1.000
_cell.length_c   1.000
_cell.angle_alpha   90.00
_cell.angle_beta   90.00
_cell.angle_gamma   90.00
#
_symmetry.space_group_name_H-M   'P 1'
#
loop_
_entity.id
_entity.type
_entity.pdbx_description
1 polymer ?
#
loop_
_entity_poly.entity_id
_entity_poly.type
_entity_poly.pdbx_seq_one_letter_code
_entity_poly.pdbx_strand_id
1 'polypeptide(L)'
;LPESGPTKTKRARKEIISPRLSAVFDKCKISDRDCVHILTAVLDAISVDPNEYIINRTSIKSAREKFRHHIFKEMKYRFDNLNFKSYVLHWDSKLLPDITGHLKVDRLPVIVTAPNVEQLLGVPKLDSGTGYETSSAIYDTLKEWSLLDKVQAFVFDTTASNTGRLNGACHLLEQKLDRDILYLACRHHVYEIVLQGVFTEVKLATSTGPDILLFKKFRKEWNTIDTNSYSIWSIDENVKDILKEVADETIQFCTNKIKEDLPIDNYKEFLELIIIFLGDIPPRGIRFKAPGAYHLARWMAKALYCLKIFLFRKQFKITQREEKALKRLCCFIIKCYAESWFLTPNGITAPMNDIMF
;
A
#
# COMPACT_ATOMS: atom_id res chain seq x y z
N LEU A 1 -11.99 -53.46 -52.34
CA LEU A 1 -12.53 -52.52 -51.33
C LEU A 1 -11.69 -51.26 -51.44
N PRO A 2 -12.25 -50.09 -51.80
CA PRO A 2 -11.47 -48.86 -51.79
C PRO A 2 -11.26 -48.41 -50.35
N GLU A 3 -10.00 -48.17 -49.98
CA GLU A 3 -9.62 -47.54 -48.72
C GLU A 3 -10.24 -46.14 -48.64
N SER A 4 -11.00 -45.89 -47.58
CA SER A 4 -11.48 -44.55 -47.24
C SER A 4 -10.29 -43.65 -46.94
N GLY A 5 -10.01 -42.70 -47.84
CA GLY A 5 -9.04 -41.63 -47.59
C GLY A 5 -9.40 -40.83 -46.33
N PRO A 6 -8.43 -40.12 -45.73
CA PRO A 6 -8.61 -39.45 -44.44
C PRO A 6 -9.78 -38.45 -44.54
N THR A 7 -10.76 -38.63 -43.66
CA THR A 7 -11.89 -37.72 -43.50
C THR A 7 -11.37 -36.32 -43.21
N LYS A 8 -11.66 -35.36 -44.10
CA LYS A 8 -11.34 -33.94 -43.89
C LYS A 8 -11.89 -33.52 -42.52
N THR A 9 -11.00 -33.15 -41.60
CA THR A 9 -11.36 -32.65 -40.28
C THR A 9 -12.28 -31.45 -40.44
N LYS A 10 -13.55 -31.61 -40.05
CA LYS A 10 -14.51 -30.49 -40.04
C LYS A 10 -13.96 -29.43 -39.09
N ARG A 11 -13.63 -28.25 -39.61
CA ARG A 11 -13.18 -27.12 -38.79
C ARG A 11 -14.32 -26.72 -37.86
N ALA A 12 -14.09 -26.75 -36.54
CA ALA A 12 -15.03 -26.29 -35.53
C ALA A 12 -15.52 -24.87 -35.83
N ARG A 13 -16.81 -24.61 -35.58
CA ARG A 13 -17.44 -23.32 -35.95
C ARG A 13 -18.17 -22.62 -34.81
N LYS A 14 -18.50 -23.33 -33.72
CA LYS A 14 -19.26 -22.74 -32.61
C LYS A 14 -18.32 -21.99 -31.66
N GLU A 15 -18.60 -20.72 -31.41
CA GLU A 15 -17.92 -19.94 -30.38
C GLU A 15 -18.39 -20.42 -28.99
N ILE A 16 -17.44 -20.59 -28.07
CA ILE A 16 -17.72 -21.02 -26.68
C ILE A 16 -17.40 -19.92 -25.66
N ILE A 17 -16.44 -19.03 -25.96
CA ILE A 17 -16.05 -17.96 -25.05
C ILE A 17 -17.07 -16.83 -25.13
N SER A 18 -17.81 -16.64 -24.03
CA SER A 18 -18.69 -15.48 -23.82
C SER A 18 -17.99 -14.40 -22.96
N PRO A 19 -18.52 -13.16 -22.92
CA PRO A 19 -17.98 -12.11 -22.04
C PRO A 19 -17.92 -12.54 -20.57
N ARG A 20 -18.98 -13.19 -20.07
CA ARG A 20 -19.06 -13.68 -18.68
C ARG A 20 -18.01 -14.75 -18.40
N LEU A 21 -17.87 -15.72 -19.31
CA LEU A 21 -16.90 -16.81 -19.16
C LEU A 21 -15.46 -16.29 -19.22
N SER A 22 -15.16 -15.38 -20.14
CA SER A 22 -13.87 -14.69 -20.22
C SER A 22 -13.55 -13.97 -18.91
N ALA A 23 -14.49 -13.20 -18.36
CA ALA A 23 -14.30 -12.47 -17.12
C ALA A 23 -14.05 -13.40 -15.92
N VAL A 24 -14.70 -14.57 -15.87
CA VAL A 24 -14.46 -15.58 -14.84
C VAL A 24 -13.05 -16.16 -14.97
N PHE A 25 -12.60 -16.51 -16.18
CA PHE A 25 -11.24 -17.00 -16.39
C PHE A 25 -10.18 -15.97 -15.98
N ASP A 26 -10.40 -14.68 -16.29
CA ASP A 26 -9.52 -13.60 -15.85
C ASP A 26 -9.49 -13.47 -14.31
N LYS A 27 -10.67 -13.44 -13.68
CA LYS A 27 -10.81 -13.32 -12.22
C LYS A 27 -10.18 -14.49 -11.47
N CYS A 28 -10.30 -15.70 -12.02
CA CYS A 28 -9.72 -16.92 -11.47
C CYS A 28 -8.26 -17.14 -11.88
N LYS A 29 -7.64 -16.20 -12.61
CA LYS A 29 -6.25 -16.26 -13.07
C LYS A 29 -5.94 -17.52 -13.91
N ILE A 30 -6.91 -17.96 -14.70
CA ILE A 30 -6.77 -19.16 -15.54
C ILE A 30 -6.04 -18.79 -16.84
N SER A 31 -4.97 -19.54 -17.15
CA SER A 31 -4.18 -19.33 -18.35
C SER A 31 -4.97 -19.73 -19.60
N ASP A 32 -4.62 -19.20 -20.78
CA ASP A 32 -5.27 -19.60 -22.03
C ASP A 32 -5.14 -21.11 -22.31
N ARG A 33 -4.05 -21.74 -21.84
CA ARG A 33 -3.83 -23.18 -21.96
C ARG A 33 -4.77 -23.95 -21.03
N ASP A 34 -4.89 -23.53 -19.78
CA ASP A 34 -5.79 -24.17 -18.83
C ASP A 34 -7.25 -23.98 -19.23
N CYS A 35 -7.61 -22.85 -19.86
CA CYS A 35 -8.93 -22.65 -20.46
C CYS A 35 -9.24 -23.74 -21.50
N VAL A 36 -8.29 -24.10 -22.38
CA VAL A 36 -8.48 -25.21 -23.34
C VAL A 36 -8.80 -26.49 -22.59
N HIS A 37 -7.98 -26.87 -21.60
CA HIS A 37 -8.16 -28.12 -20.87
C HIS A 37 -9.49 -28.16 -20.09
N ILE A 38 -9.84 -27.07 -19.41
CA ILE A 38 -11.09 -26.96 -18.65
C ILE A 38 -12.29 -27.07 -19.58
N LEU A 39 -12.29 -26.35 -20.72
CA LEU A 39 -13.41 -26.37 -21.65
C LEU A 39 -13.60 -27.75 -22.29
N THR A 40 -12.51 -28.39 -22.70
CA THR A 40 -12.57 -29.76 -23.23
C THR A 40 -13.14 -30.73 -22.20
N ALA A 41 -12.61 -30.73 -20.97
CA ALA A 41 -13.10 -31.61 -19.91
C ALA A 41 -14.56 -31.37 -19.54
N VAL A 42 -15.01 -30.10 -19.54
CA VAL A 42 -16.41 -29.75 -19.28
C VAL A 42 -17.33 -30.25 -20.40
N LEU A 43 -16.94 -30.08 -21.66
CA LEU A 43 -17.73 -30.58 -22.80
C LEU A 43 -17.83 -32.11 -22.81
N ASP A 44 -16.72 -32.79 -22.53
CA ASP A 44 -16.69 -34.25 -22.38
C ASP A 44 -17.63 -34.72 -21.26
N ALA A 45 -17.61 -34.03 -20.10
CA ALA A 45 -18.45 -34.37 -18.96
C ALA A 45 -19.96 -34.20 -19.21
N ILE A 46 -20.34 -33.31 -20.14
CA ILE A 46 -21.74 -33.11 -20.56
C ILE A 46 -22.08 -33.85 -21.86
N SER A 47 -21.22 -34.76 -22.33
CA SER A 47 -21.41 -35.56 -23.54
C SER A 47 -21.60 -34.74 -24.82
N VAL A 48 -20.90 -33.59 -24.92
CA VAL A 48 -20.89 -32.73 -26.10
C VAL A 48 -19.53 -32.82 -26.79
N ASP A 49 -19.49 -33.09 -28.09
CA ASP A 49 -18.23 -33.23 -28.85
C ASP A 49 -17.43 -31.90 -28.85
N PRO A 50 -16.22 -31.86 -28.25
CA PRO A 50 -15.37 -30.67 -28.24
C PRO A 50 -14.99 -30.18 -29.65
N ASN A 51 -14.97 -31.07 -30.66
CA ASN A 51 -14.63 -30.71 -32.03
C ASN A 51 -15.68 -29.84 -32.72
N GLU A 52 -16.87 -29.69 -32.14
CA GLU A 52 -17.87 -28.75 -32.65
C GLU A 52 -17.53 -27.29 -32.31
N TYR A 53 -16.72 -27.06 -31.27
CA TYR A 53 -16.43 -25.75 -30.70
C TYR A 53 -15.00 -25.27 -30.98
N ILE A 54 -14.84 -23.95 -31.07
CA ILE A 54 -13.54 -23.32 -31.27
C ILE A 54 -12.78 -23.31 -29.94
N ILE A 55 -12.11 -24.42 -29.63
CA ILE A 55 -11.32 -24.61 -28.41
C ILE A 55 -9.85 -24.76 -28.78
N ASN A 56 -9.21 -23.64 -29.07
CA ASN A 56 -7.76 -23.58 -29.23
C ASN A 56 -7.21 -22.32 -28.55
N ARG A 57 -5.96 -22.40 -28.10
CA ARG A 57 -5.32 -21.33 -27.33
C ARG A 57 -5.39 -19.96 -28.02
N THR A 58 -5.13 -19.91 -29.32
CA THR A 58 -5.07 -18.64 -30.08
C THR A 58 -6.45 -18.00 -30.20
N SER A 59 -7.49 -18.77 -30.50
CA SER A 59 -8.87 -18.28 -30.57
C SER A 59 -9.38 -17.82 -29.20
N ILE A 60 -9.09 -18.58 -28.13
CA ILE A 60 -9.44 -18.19 -26.76
C ILE A 60 -8.76 -16.89 -26.39
N LYS A 61 -7.44 -16.78 -26.61
CA LYS A 61 -6.67 -15.56 -26.37
C LYS A 61 -7.28 -14.36 -27.10
N SER A 62 -7.54 -14.50 -28.40
CA SER A 62 -8.10 -13.43 -29.23
C SER A 62 -9.50 -13.01 -28.76
N ALA A 63 -10.35 -13.96 -28.38
CA ALA A 63 -11.67 -13.68 -27.82
C ALA A 63 -11.56 -12.92 -26.49
N ARG A 64 -10.70 -13.36 -25.57
CA ARG A 64 -10.45 -12.67 -24.29
C ARG A 64 -9.92 -11.26 -24.49
N GLU A 65 -8.98 -11.04 -25.42
CA GLU A 65 -8.48 -9.72 -25.79
C GLU A 65 -9.60 -8.80 -26.31
N LYS A 66 -10.45 -9.31 -27.21
CA LYS A 66 -11.61 -8.58 -27.73
C LYS A 66 -12.59 -8.21 -26.61
N PHE A 67 -12.90 -9.13 -25.70
CA PHE A 67 -13.82 -8.86 -24.59
C PHE A 67 -13.24 -7.86 -23.58
N ARG A 68 -11.95 -7.97 -23.23
CA ARG A 68 -11.27 -6.98 -22.38
C ARG A 68 -11.31 -5.58 -22.99
N HIS A 69 -11.07 -5.47 -24.30
CA HIS A 69 -11.16 -4.20 -25.03
C HIS A 69 -12.58 -3.61 -24.99
N HIS A 70 -13.60 -4.45 -25.17
CA HIS A 70 -14.98 -4.02 -25.10
C HIS A 70 -15.37 -3.54 -23.69
N ILE A 71 -15.00 -4.29 -22.65
CA ILE A 71 -15.21 -3.91 -21.25
C ILE A 71 -14.53 -2.57 -20.94
N PHE A 72 -13.29 -2.38 -21.39
CA PHE A 72 -12.56 -1.11 -21.22
C PHE A 72 -13.28 0.06 -21.90
N LYS A 73 -13.77 -0.12 -23.14
CA LYS A 73 -14.55 0.90 -23.84
C LYS A 73 -15.86 1.25 -23.12
N GLU A 74 -16.60 0.25 -22.63
CA GLU A 74 -17.82 0.49 -21.86
C GLU A 74 -17.53 1.23 -20.56
N MET A 75 -16.48 0.84 -19.84
CA MET A 75 -16.04 1.50 -18.62
C MET A 75 -15.70 2.97 -18.90
N LYS A 76 -14.91 3.24 -19.95
CA LYS A 76 -14.54 4.60 -20.33
C LYS A 76 -15.77 5.44 -20.70
N TYR A 77 -16.68 4.89 -21.50
CA TYR A 77 -17.94 5.56 -21.83
C TYR A 77 -18.78 5.89 -20.59
N ARG A 78 -18.92 4.93 -19.64
CA ARG A 78 -19.63 5.18 -18.38
C ARG A 78 -18.96 6.27 -17.55
N PHE A 79 -17.64 6.25 -17.48
CA PHE A 79 -16.86 7.26 -16.77
C PHE A 79 -17.01 8.66 -17.39
N ASP A 80 -16.91 8.76 -18.71
CA ASP A 80 -17.05 10.03 -19.45
C ASP A 80 -18.45 10.64 -19.24
N ASN A 81 -19.49 9.82 -19.17
CA ASN A 81 -20.87 10.26 -18.92
C ASN A 81 -21.10 10.84 -17.52
N LEU A 82 -20.21 10.59 -16.55
CA LEU A 82 -20.27 11.24 -15.25
C LEU A 82 -19.98 12.75 -15.36
N ASN A 83 -19.19 13.14 -16.38
CA ASN A 83 -18.94 14.52 -16.78
C ASN A 83 -18.58 15.47 -15.64
N PHE A 84 -17.69 15.06 -14.73
CA PHE A 84 -17.17 15.97 -13.71
C PHE A 84 -16.30 17.04 -14.33
N LYS A 85 -16.34 18.24 -13.73
CA LYS A 85 -15.51 19.39 -14.14
C LYS A 85 -14.07 19.29 -13.67
N SER A 86 -13.85 18.58 -12.56
CA SER A 86 -12.57 18.51 -11.88
C SER A 86 -12.31 17.14 -11.30
N TYR A 87 -11.06 16.69 -11.39
CA TYR A 87 -10.58 15.44 -10.81
C TYR A 87 -9.34 15.68 -9.96
N VAL A 88 -9.16 14.84 -8.94
CA VAL A 88 -7.92 14.70 -8.19
C VAL A 88 -7.18 13.49 -8.77
N LEU A 89 -5.93 13.68 -9.18
CA LEU A 89 -5.07 12.64 -9.70
C LEU A 89 -4.23 12.03 -8.58
N HIS A 90 -4.13 10.71 -8.55
CA HIS A 90 -3.36 9.95 -7.57
C HIS A 90 -2.40 8.98 -8.28
N TRP A 91 -1.19 8.84 -7.75
CA TRP A 91 -0.27 7.81 -8.19
C TRP A 91 0.63 7.31 -7.06
N ASP A 92 0.94 6.01 -7.08
CA ASP A 92 1.90 5.37 -6.19
C ASP A 92 2.53 4.16 -6.89
N SER A 93 3.85 4.22 -7.11
CA SER A 93 4.59 3.22 -7.89
C SER A 93 4.81 1.92 -7.12
N LYS A 94 4.82 0.77 -7.81
CA LYS A 94 5.12 -0.53 -7.21
C LYS A 94 5.97 -1.41 -8.12
N LEU A 95 7.04 -1.96 -7.55
CA LEU A 95 7.79 -3.05 -8.19
C LEU A 95 6.96 -4.33 -8.23
N LEU A 96 6.57 -4.74 -9.43
CA LEU A 96 5.83 -5.97 -9.71
C LEU A 96 6.62 -6.88 -10.65
N PRO A 97 6.40 -8.20 -10.63
CA PRO A 97 6.95 -9.09 -11.65
C PRO A 97 6.48 -8.65 -13.04
N ASP A 98 7.38 -8.65 -14.02
CA ASP A 98 7.01 -8.39 -15.41
C ASP A 98 6.10 -9.51 -15.93
N ILE A 99 5.44 -9.29 -17.06
CA ILE A 99 4.48 -10.24 -17.65
C ILE A 99 5.15 -11.59 -17.95
N THR A 100 6.46 -11.59 -18.23
CA THR A 100 7.28 -12.80 -18.44
C THR A 100 7.79 -13.43 -17.14
N GLY A 101 7.62 -12.77 -15.99
CA GLY A 101 7.94 -13.29 -14.65
C GLY A 101 9.42 -13.24 -14.24
N HIS A 102 10.34 -12.90 -15.16
CA HIS A 102 11.78 -12.99 -14.90
C HIS A 102 12.39 -11.74 -14.24
N LEU A 103 11.77 -10.57 -14.41
CA LEU A 103 12.28 -9.29 -13.91
C LEU A 103 11.23 -8.60 -13.06
N LYS A 104 11.67 -7.78 -12.10
CA LYS A 104 10.79 -6.80 -11.46
C LYS A 104 10.82 -5.51 -12.26
N VAL A 105 9.65 -4.98 -12.52
CA VAL A 105 9.43 -3.75 -13.28
C VAL A 105 8.59 -2.81 -12.44
N ASP A 106 8.84 -1.52 -12.60
CA ASP A 106 8.01 -0.54 -11.94
C ASP A 106 6.68 -0.40 -12.70
N ARG A 107 5.61 -0.35 -11.93
CA ARG A 107 4.23 -0.26 -12.38
C ARG A 107 3.58 0.88 -11.62
N LEU A 108 3.03 1.82 -12.38
CA LEU A 108 2.49 3.05 -11.84
C LEU A 108 0.97 3.05 -12.00
N PRO A 109 0.19 2.61 -11.00
CA PRO A 109 -1.23 2.92 -10.92
C PRO A 109 -1.46 4.42 -11.06
N VAL A 110 -2.25 4.80 -12.06
CA VAL A 110 -2.73 6.17 -12.25
C VAL A 110 -4.22 6.17 -12.00
N ILE A 111 -4.65 6.84 -10.95
CA ILE A 111 -6.04 6.85 -10.48
C ILE A 111 -6.54 8.28 -10.48
N VAL A 112 -7.80 8.49 -10.82
CA VAL A 112 -8.49 9.76 -10.59
C VAL A 112 -9.67 9.58 -9.67
N THR A 113 -9.91 10.56 -8.82
CA THR A 113 -11.08 10.60 -7.95
C THR A 113 -11.89 11.87 -8.18
N ALA A 114 -13.20 11.73 -8.00
CA ALA A 114 -14.19 12.79 -7.95
C ALA A 114 -15.23 12.42 -6.86
N PRO A 115 -16.21 13.28 -6.52
CA PRO A 115 -17.21 12.94 -5.52
C PRO A 115 -17.88 11.57 -5.80
N ASN A 116 -17.71 10.63 -4.86
CA ASN A 116 -18.20 9.25 -4.91
C ASN A 116 -17.66 8.39 -6.08
N VAL A 117 -16.55 8.78 -6.69
CA VAL A 117 -15.98 8.10 -7.85
C VAL A 117 -14.47 7.93 -7.68
N GLU A 118 -14.02 6.70 -7.87
CA GLU A 118 -12.61 6.33 -7.99
C GLU A 118 -12.45 5.52 -9.27
N GLN A 119 -11.54 5.95 -10.15
CA GLN A 119 -11.31 5.31 -11.44
C GLN A 119 -9.81 5.08 -11.66
N LEU A 120 -9.42 3.81 -11.79
CA LEU A 120 -8.11 3.44 -12.30
C LEU A 120 -8.05 3.70 -13.80
N LEU A 121 -7.17 4.62 -14.22
CA LEU A 121 -6.98 4.97 -15.62
C LEU A 121 -6.04 3.98 -16.33
N GLY A 122 -5.01 3.53 -15.61
CA GLY A 122 -4.02 2.62 -16.15
C GLY A 122 -2.98 2.21 -15.11
N VAL A 123 -2.15 1.25 -15.49
CA VAL A 123 -0.99 0.79 -14.72
C VAL A 123 0.23 0.70 -15.65
N PRO A 124 0.68 1.82 -16.25
CA PRO A 124 1.83 1.83 -17.15
C PRO A 124 3.09 1.20 -16.53
N LYS A 125 3.88 0.54 -17.38
CA LYS A 125 5.26 0.15 -17.08
C LYS A 125 6.13 1.39 -17.15
N LEU A 126 6.95 1.62 -16.13
CA LEU A 126 7.99 2.64 -16.21
C LEU A 126 9.32 1.98 -16.57
N ASP A 127 10.11 2.65 -17.42
CA ASP A 127 11.48 2.25 -17.74
C ASP A 127 12.44 2.56 -16.57
N SER A 128 12.14 3.62 -15.81
CA SER A 128 12.82 3.96 -14.56
C SER A 128 11.87 4.70 -13.60
N GLY A 129 12.15 4.65 -12.29
CA GLY A 129 11.39 5.38 -11.27
C GLY A 129 11.75 6.87 -11.17
N THR A 130 12.21 7.50 -12.26
CA THR A 130 12.54 8.93 -12.27
C THR A 130 11.28 9.78 -12.37
N GLY A 131 11.36 11.03 -11.92
CA GLY A 131 10.22 11.95 -12.04
C GLY A 131 9.82 12.24 -13.49
N TYR A 132 10.79 12.25 -14.41
CA TYR A 132 10.53 12.42 -15.85
C TYR A 132 9.67 11.28 -16.42
N GLU A 133 10.09 10.02 -16.24
CA GLU A 133 9.33 8.85 -16.72
C GLU A 133 7.95 8.78 -16.08
N THR A 134 7.87 9.04 -14.77
CA THR A 134 6.60 9.08 -14.03
C THR A 134 5.66 10.14 -14.61
N SER A 135 6.14 11.38 -14.77
CA SER A 135 5.32 12.49 -15.31
C SER A 135 4.85 12.22 -16.75
N SER A 136 5.70 11.62 -17.59
CA SER A 136 5.37 11.33 -18.99
C SER A 136 4.33 10.23 -19.08
N ALA A 137 4.48 9.14 -18.34
CA ALA A 137 3.49 8.05 -18.29
C ALA A 137 2.13 8.52 -17.78
N ILE A 138 2.11 9.40 -16.76
CA ILE A 138 0.87 10.01 -16.26
C ILE A 138 0.24 10.89 -17.33
N TYR A 139 1.02 11.76 -17.97
CA TYR A 139 0.52 12.67 -19.01
C TYR A 139 -0.12 11.90 -20.17
N ASP A 140 0.55 10.85 -20.66
CA ASP A 140 0.01 10.01 -21.74
C ASP A 140 -1.27 9.28 -21.30
N THR A 141 -1.32 8.81 -20.06
CA THR A 141 -2.53 8.19 -19.49
C THR A 141 -3.69 9.19 -19.42
N LEU A 142 -3.45 10.41 -18.92
CA LEU A 142 -4.47 11.46 -18.88
C LEU A 142 -4.94 11.87 -20.27
N LYS A 143 -4.02 11.93 -21.24
CA LYS A 143 -4.31 12.24 -22.63
C LYS A 143 -5.21 11.18 -23.27
N GLU A 144 -4.90 9.90 -23.05
CA GLU A 144 -5.75 8.80 -23.53
C GLU A 144 -7.18 8.96 -23.01
N TRP A 145 -7.34 9.35 -21.75
CA TRP A 145 -8.64 9.53 -21.10
C TRP A 145 -9.28 10.91 -21.31
N SER A 146 -8.67 11.81 -22.09
CA SER A 146 -9.19 13.18 -22.30
C SER A 146 -9.43 13.94 -20.99
N LEU A 147 -8.48 13.84 -20.06
CA LEU A 147 -8.56 14.44 -18.72
C LEU A 147 -7.52 15.54 -18.47
N LEU A 148 -6.68 15.86 -19.46
CA LEU A 148 -5.59 16.84 -19.32
C LEU A 148 -6.11 18.19 -18.81
N ASP A 149 -7.28 18.64 -19.25
CA ASP A 149 -7.89 19.90 -18.87
C ASP A 149 -8.70 19.85 -17.55
N LYS A 150 -8.91 18.66 -16.97
CA LYS A 150 -9.81 18.46 -15.82
C LYS A 150 -9.12 18.15 -14.50
N VAL A 151 -7.83 17.81 -14.50
CA VAL A 151 -7.09 17.53 -13.25
C VAL A 151 -6.76 18.84 -12.50
N GLN A 152 -7.22 18.97 -11.27
CA GLN A 152 -7.05 20.18 -10.45
C GLN A 152 -6.12 19.97 -9.25
N ALA A 153 -5.86 18.72 -8.87
CA ALA A 153 -4.99 18.40 -7.74
C ALA A 153 -4.22 17.10 -7.97
N PHE A 154 -3.08 16.98 -7.31
CA PHE A 154 -2.18 15.82 -7.34
C PHE A 154 -2.04 15.22 -5.93
N VAL A 155 -2.19 13.91 -5.81
CA VAL A 155 -1.92 13.13 -4.58
C VAL A 155 -0.79 12.16 -4.86
N PHE A 156 0.27 12.26 -4.07
CA PHE A 156 1.54 11.58 -4.31
C PHE A 156 2.32 11.37 -3.01
N ASP A 157 3.24 10.41 -2.98
CA ASP A 157 4.20 10.28 -1.88
C ASP A 157 5.32 11.33 -1.96
N THR A 158 5.87 11.76 -0.82
CA THR A 158 6.92 12.81 -0.78
C THR A 158 8.32 12.31 -1.11
N THR A 159 8.44 11.29 -1.97
CA THR A 159 9.73 10.82 -2.48
C THR A 159 10.40 11.90 -3.35
N ALA A 160 11.73 11.84 -3.46
CA ALA A 160 12.49 12.80 -4.26
C ALA A 160 12.14 12.73 -5.76
N SER A 161 11.77 11.55 -6.27
CA SER A 161 11.30 11.38 -7.66
C SER A 161 9.99 12.10 -7.93
N ASN A 162 9.12 12.25 -6.92
CA ASN A 162 7.85 12.99 -7.07
C ASN A 162 8.00 14.48 -6.76
N THR A 163 8.77 14.83 -5.72
CA THR A 163 8.82 16.19 -5.15
C THR A 163 10.07 16.99 -5.49
N GLY A 164 11.02 16.42 -6.24
CA GLY A 164 12.24 17.11 -6.64
C GLY A 164 11.94 18.45 -7.33
N ARG A 165 12.57 19.53 -6.87
CA ARG A 165 12.29 20.89 -7.35
C ARG A 165 12.39 21.06 -8.88
N LEU A 166 13.35 20.40 -9.53
CA LEU A 166 13.61 20.54 -10.96
C LEU A 166 13.17 19.32 -11.78
N ASN A 167 13.30 18.12 -11.20
CA ASN A 167 13.12 16.84 -11.91
C ASN A 167 12.05 15.95 -11.24
N GLY A 168 11.28 16.50 -10.30
CA GLY A 168 10.18 15.80 -9.64
C GLY A 168 8.99 15.64 -10.58
N ALA A 169 8.30 14.50 -10.49
CA ALA A 169 7.14 14.20 -11.32
C ALA A 169 6.06 15.29 -11.23
N CYS A 170 5.81 15.84 -10.03
CA CYS A 170 4.80 16.89 -9.83
C CYS A 170 5.15 18.15 -10.62
N HIS A 171 6.39 18.64 -10.46
CA HIS A 171 6.87 19.85 -11.13
C HIS A 171 6.82 19.71 -12.65
N LEU A 172 7.34 18.58 -13.17
CA LEU A 172 7.37 18.32 -14.61
C LEU A 172 5.97 18.15 -15.20
N LEU A 173 5.06 17.51 -14.47
CA LEU A 173 3.68 17.31 -14.91
C LEU A 173 2.90 18.63 -14.89
N GLU A 174 3.05 19.44 -13.84
CA GLU A 174 2.44 20.77 -13.75
C GLU A 174 2.89 21.66 -14.93
N GLN A 175 4.19 21.67 -15.25
CA GLN A 175 4.70 22.35 -16.44
C GLN A 175 4.10 21.83 -17.75
N LYS A 176 3.91 20.51 -17.89
CA LYS A 176 3.27 19.91 -19.08
C LYS A 176 1.78 20.28 -19.18
N LEU A 177 1.10 20.49 -18.06
CA LEU A 177 -0.31 20.91 -18.02
C LEU A 177 -0.48 22.42 -18.16
N ASP A 178 0.59 23.21 -17.98
CA ASP A 178 0.64 24.67 -18.13
C ASP A 178 -0.41 25.41 -17.29
N ARG A 179 -0.54 25.02 -16.01
CA ARG A 179 -1.43 25.66 -15.04
C ARG A 179 -1.06 25.30 -13.61
N ASP A 180 -1.55 26.08 -12.67
CA ASP A 180 -1.41 25.80 -11.25
C ASP A 180 -2.20 24.55 -10.85
N ILE A 181 -1.55 23.67 -10.09
CA ILE A 181 -2.16 22.45 -9.56
C ILE A 181 -2.03 22.41 -8.03
N LEU A 182 -3.10 22.02 -7.35
CA LEU A 182 -3.06 21.83 -5.90
C LEU A 182 -2.30 20.54 -5.54
N TYR A 183 -1.21 20.67 -4.79
CA TYR A 183 -0.44 19.51 -4.34
C TYR A 183 -0.95 19.00 -2.99
N LEU A 184 -1.41 17.76 -2.96
CA LEU A 184 -1.93 17.04 -1.80
C LEU A 184 -0.97 15.91 -1.44
N ALA A 185 0.23 16.30 -0.99
CA ALA A 185 1.28 15.39 -0.59
C ALA A 185 0.82 14.42 0.52
N CYS A 186 1.23 13.15 0.44
CA CYS A 186 0.85 12.12 1.39
C CYS A 186 1.33 12.45 2.80
N ARG A 187 0.37 12.77 3.69
CA ARG A 187 0.64 13.16 5.08
C ARG A 187 1.24 12.03 5.91
N HIS A 188 0.85 10.78 5.66
CA HIS A 188 1.50 9.63 6.30
C HIS A 188 3.00 9.64 6.01
N HIS A 189 3.41 9.83 4.74
CA HIS A 189 4.84 9.83 4.39
C HIS A 189 5.61 10.98 5.04
N VAL A 190 4.98 12.15 5.22
CA VAL A 190 5.59 13.26 5.97
C VAL A 190 5.92 12.85 7.41
N TYR A 191 4.96 12.27 8.15
CA TYR A 191 5.23 11.85 9.52
C TYR A 191 6.18 10.65 9.60
N GLU A 192 6.21 9.77 8.59
CA GLU A 192 7.25 8.74 8.48
C GLU A 192 8.66 9.34 8.45
N ILE A 193 8.86 10.41 7.67
CA ILE A 193 10.13 11.15 7.60
C ILE A 193 10.46 11.81 8.95
N VAL A 194 9.48 12.41 9.63
CA VAL A 194 9.70 13.00 10.96
C VAL A 194 10.19 11.95 11.96
N LEU A 195 9.51 10.80 12.04
CA LEU A 195 9.94 9.71 12.93
C LEU A 195 11.35 9.21 12.55
N GLN A 196 11.68 9.16 11.25
CA GLN A 196 13.04 8.83 10.82
C GLN A 196 14.09 9.83 11.30
N GLY A 197 13.77 11.12 11.23
CA GLY A 197 14.65 12.19 11.68
C GLY A 197 15.00 12.00 13.15
N VAL A 198 13.99 11.82 14.00
CA VAL A 198 14.18 11.58 15.44
C VAL A 198 14.95 10.28 15.68
N PHE A 199 14.62 9.20 14.96
CA PHE A 199 15.31 7.91 15.08
C PHE A 199 16.81 8.00 14.75
N THR A 200 17.15 8.75 13.70
CA THR A 200 18.52 9.03 13.29
C THR A 200 19.24 9.88 14.34
N GLU A 201 18.58 10.93 14.84
CA GLU A 201 19.16 11.89 15.78
C GLU A 201 19.47 11.28 17.14
N VAL A 202 18.62 10.40 17.66
CA VAL A 202 18.90 9.70 18.92
C VAL A 202 19.98 8.61 18.79
N LYS A 203 20.39 8.29 17.56
CA LYS A 203 21.44 7.31 17.23
C LYS A 203 21.19 5.93 17.86
N LEU A 204 19.92 5.47 17.84
CA LEU A 204 19.55 4.13 18.34
C LEU A 204 20.18 3.01 17.51
N ALA A 205 20.33 3.24 16.20
CA ALA A 205 21.07 2.38 15.29
C ALA A 205 22.16 3.20 14.59
N THR A 206 23.41 2.77 14.69
CA THR A 206 24.56 3.44 14.04
C THR A 206 24.94 2.81 12.69
N SER A 207 24.20 1.79 12.22
CA SER A 207 24.53 1.07 10.99
C SER A 207 23.74 1.60 9.80
N THR A 208 24.41 1.69 8.65
CA THR A 208 23.84 1.95 7.32
C THR A 208 23.27 0.70 6.64
N GLY A 209 23.39 -0.48 7.28
CA GLY A 209 22.82 -1.73 6.77
C GLY A 209 21.30 -1.80 6.90
N PRO A 210 20.63 -2.69 6.14
CA PRO A 210 19.16 -2.79 6.12
C PRO A 210 18.54 -3.29 7.45
N ASP A 211 19.34 -3.94 8.29
CA ASP A 211 18.95 -4.51 9.58
C ASP A 211 19.34 -3.60 10.75
N ILE A 212 18.37 -3.29 11.60
CA ILE A 212 18.63 -2.67 12.91
C ILE A 212 18.99 -3.80 13.90
N LEU A 213 20.27 -3.87 14.31
CA LEU A 213 20.79 -4.96 15.16
C LEU A 213 20.01 -5.15 16.46
N LEU A 214 19.61 -4.05 17.11
CA LEU A 214 18.80 -4.10 18.33
C LEU A 214 17.47 -4.82 18.10
N PHE A 215 16.78 -4.49 17.01
CA PHE A 215 15.50 -5.09 16.63
C PHE A 215 15.67 -6.56 16.22
N LYS A 216 16.79 -6.89 15.56
CA LYS A 216 17.16 -8.26 15.23
C LYS A 216 17.31 -9.14 16.46
N LYS A 217 18.07 -8.66 17.44
CA LYS A 217 18.28 -9.36 18.72
C LYS A 217 16.96 -9.52 19.46
N PHE A 218 16.18 -8.45 19.60
CA PHE A 218 14.89 -8.48 20.28
C PHE A 218 13.93 -9.48 19.63
N ARG A 219 13.84 -9.51 18.29
CA ARG A 219 12.99 -10.47 17.57
C ARG A 219 13.44 -11.92 17.79
N LYS A 220 14.76 -12.18 17.87
CA LYS A 220 15.31 -13.51 18.11
C LYS A 220 15.04 -14.00 19.54
N GLU A 221 15.12 -13.09 20.51
CA GLU A 221 14.91 -13.37 21.93
C GLU A 221 13.43 -13.29 22.35
N TRP A 222 12.51 -12.98 21.43
CA TRP A 222 11.09 -12.81 21.75
C TRP A 222 10.48 -14.00 22.51
N ASN A 223 10.82 -15.23 22.13
CA ASN A 223 10.27 -16.43 22.76
C ASN A 223 10.76 -16.66 24.20
N THR A 224 11.78 -15.92 24.66
CA THR A 224 12.27 -15.99 26.04
C THR A 224 11.69 -14.89 26.94
N ILE A 225 10.91 -13.96 26.38
CA ILE A 225 10.31 -12.84 27.12
C ILE A 225 8.96 -13.30 27.69
N ASP A 226 8.77 -13.13 29.00
CA ASP A 226 7.47 -13.26 29.64
C ASP A 226 6.63 -12.01 29.36
N THR A 227 5.59 -12.14 28.54
CA THR A 227 4.71 -11.03 28.17
C THR A 227 3.84 -10.52 29.32
N ASN A 228 3.77 -11.23 30.45
CA ASN A 228 3.04 -10.79 31.64
C ASN A 228 3.89 -9.89 32.56
N SER A 229 5.22 -9.89 32.38
CA SER A 229 6.16 -9.13 33.21
C SER A 229 6.78 -7.96 32.45
N TYR A 230 6.17 -6.78 32.52
CA TYR A 230 6.65 -5.60 31.80
C TYR A 230 6.73 -4.37 32.71
N SER A 231 7.50 -3.37 32.28
CA SER A 231 7.72 -2.14 33.02
C SER A 231 7.16 -0.95 32.27
N ILE A 232 6.06 -0.40 32.77
CA ILE A 232 5.38 0.78 32.21
C ILE A 232 6.21 2.06 32.36
N TRP A 233 5.73 3.14 31.75
CA TRP A 233 6.35 4.45 31.72
C TRP A 233 6.64 5.04 33.11
N SER A 234 5.69 4.92 34.04
CA SER A 234 5.73 5.58 35.35
C SER A 234 6.77 5.00 36.32
N ILE A 235 7.35 3.84 35.99
CA ILE A 235 8.46 3.22 36.74
C ILE A 235 9.78 3.98 36.50
N ASP A 236 9.89 4.68 35.38
CA ASP A 236 11.08 5.48 35.04
C ASP A 236 10.79 6.97 35.28
N GLU A 237 11.39 7.57 36.31
CA GLU A 237 11.11 8.96 36.71
C GLU A 237 11.36 9.96 35.57
N ASN A 238 12.36 9.74 34.71
CA ASN A 238 12.62 10.64 33.59
C ASN A 238 11.51 10.60 32.54
N VAL A 239 11.05 9.40 32.18
CA VAL A 239 9.92 9.23 31.24
C VAL A 239 8.62 9.73 31.87
N LYS A 240 8.43 9.48 33.17
CA LYS A 240 7.29 9.94 33.93
C LYS A 240 7.18 11.47 33.94
N ASP A 241 8.28 12.16 34.21
CA ASP A 241 8.27 13.62 34.22
C ASP A 241 7.93 14.23 32.85
N ILE A 242 8.31 13.58 31.76
CA ILE A 242 8.04 14.07 30.39
C ILE A 242 6.57 13.86 29.98
N LEU A 243 5.98 12.73 30.37
CA LEU A 243 4.69 12.26 29.88
C LEU A 243 3.51 12.52 30.83
N LYS A 244 3.75 12.85 32.11
CA LYS A 244 2.69 12.97 33.13
C LYS A 244 1.58 13.96 32.78
N GLU A 245 1.89 15.01 32.05
CA GLU A 245 0.92 16.04 31.67
C GLU A 245 0.04 15.63 30.47
N VAL A 246 0.50 14.66 29.66
CA VAL A 246 -0.19 14.24 28.41
C VAL A 246 -0.75 12.82 28.49
N ALA A 247 -0.45 12.07 29.56
CA ALA A 247 -0.76 10.65 29.65
C ALA A 247 -2.26 10.36 29.55
N ASP A 248 -3.09 11.04 30.35
CA ASP A 248 -4.54 10.81 30.40
C ASP A 248 -5.21 11.19 29.06
N GLU A 249 -4.83 12.34 28.48
CA GLU A 249 -5.32 12.78 27.18
C GLU A 249 -4.94 11.80 26.06
N THR A 250 -3.69 11.32 26.06
CA THR A 250 -3.22 10.35 25.07
C THR A 250 -3.94 9.01 25.19
N ILE A 251 -4.18 8.53 26.42
CA ILE A 251 -4.98 7.31 26.66
C ILE A 251 -6.40 7.50 26.14
N GLN A 252 -7.02 8.63 26.44
CA GLN A 252 -8.39 8.94 26.01
C GLN A 252 -8.49 9.01 24.49
N PHE A 253 -7.52 9.66 23.83
CA PHE A 253 -7.39 9.70 22.37
C PHE A 253 -7.28 8.28 21.80
N CYS A 254 -6.32 7.47 22.30
CA CYS A 254 -6.09 6.13 21.78
C CYS A 254 -7.31 5.22 21.96
N THR A 255 -7.97 5.29 23.12
CA THR A 255 -9.18 4.52 23.43
C THR A 255 -10.35 4.87 22.52
N ASN A 256 -10.48 6.14 22.14
CA ASN A 256 -11.48 6.57 21.17
C ASN A 256 -11.11 6.13 19.75
N LYS A 257 -9.85 6.32 19.35
CA LYS A 257 -9.36 5.99 18.00
C LYS A 257 -9.46 4.50 17.67
N ILE A 258 -9.27 3.62 18.65
CA ILE A 258 -9.41 2.15 18.47
C ILE A 258 -10.83 1.73 18.05
N LYS A 259 -11.84 2.54 18.36
CA LYS A 259 -13.26 2.25 18.02
C LYS A 259 -13.58 2.55 16.56
N GLU A 260 -12.73 3.31 15.87
CA GLU A 260 -12.90 3.62 14.45
C GLU A 260 -12.47 2.44 13.56
N ASP A 261 -12.87 2.48 12.28
CA ASP A 261 -12.45 1.51 11.29
C ASP A 261 -11.00 1.81 10.86
N LEU A 262 -10.05 1.05 11.42
CA LEU A 262 -8.63 1.20 11.15
C LEU A 262 -8.21 0.29 9.99
N PRO A 263 -7.58 0.82 8.93
CA PRO A 263 -7.33 0.09 7.70
C PRO A 263 -6.30 -1.05 7.82
N ILE A 264 -5.49 -1.09 8.89
CA ILE A 264 -4.38 -2.04 9.05
C ILE A 264 -4.25 -2.49 10.52
N ASP A 265 -4.12 -3.80 10.73
CA ASP A 265 -3.97 -4.44 12.05
C ASP A 265 -2.84 -3.90 12.94
N ASN A 266 -1.76 -3.37 12.32
CA ASN A 266 -0.62 -2.79 13.03
C ASN A 266 -0.96 -1.44 13.67
N TYR A 267 -1.93 -0.70 13.13
CA TYR A 267 -2.36 0.58 13.70
C TYR A 267 -3.12 0.37 15.01
N LYS A 268 -3.99 -0.64 15.03
CA LYS A 268 -4.68 -1.06 16.24
C LYS A 268 -3.69 -1.52 17.32
N GLU A 269 -2.71 -2.34 16.93
CA GLU A 269 -1.64 -2.75 17.85
C GLU A 269 -0.87 -1.55 18.40
N PHE A 270 -0.56 -0.55 17.58
CA PHE A 270 0.18 0.62 18.00
C PHE A 270 -0.58 1.44 19.07
N LEU A 271 -1.87 1.68 18.87
CA LEU A 271 -2.73 2.35 19.86
C LEU A 271 -2.83 1.56 21.16
N GLU A 272 -3.07 0.25 21.08
CA GLU A 272 -3.13 -0.62 22.26
C GLU A 272 -1.80 -0.63 23.03
N LEU A 273 -0.67 -0.63 22.31
CA LEU A 273 0.65 -0.60 22.91
C LEU A 273 0.95 0.73 23.62
N ILE A 274 0.45 1.86 23.11
CA ILE A 274 0.56 3.17 23.79
C ILE A 274 -0.23 3.15 25.10
N ILE A 275 -1.46 2.64 25.09
CA ILE A 275 -2.30 2.51 26.29
C ILE A 275 -1.59 1.65 27.35
N ILE A 276 -1.07 0.46 26.97
CA ILE A 276 -0.31 -0.42 27.86
C ILE A 276 0.96 0.27 28.37
N PHE A 277 1.68 0.98 27.49
CA PHE A 277 2.89 1.70 27.88
C PHE A 277 2.59 2.75 28.94
N LEU A 278 1.47 3.45 28.82
CA LEU A 278 0.95 4.44 29.75
C LEU A 278 0.29 3.82 31.01
N GLY A 279 0.27 2.50 31.13
CA GLY A 279 -0.16 1.79 32.33
C GLY A 279 -1.66 1.52 32.42
N ASP A 280 -2.40 1.72 31.34
CA ASP A 280 -3.83 1.42 31.28
C ASP A 280 -4.12 0.15 30.45
N ILE A 281 -5.37 -0.33 30.48
CA ILE A 281 -5.80 -1.59 29.89
C ILE A 281 -6.57 -1.32 28.59
N PRO A 282 -6.07 -1.78 27.41
CA PRO A 282 -6.79 -1.60 26.17
C PRO A 282 -8.11 -2.40 26.12
N PRO A 283 -9.05 -2.06 25.21
CA PRO A 283 -10.36 -2.72 25.13
C PRO A 283 -10.33 -4.26 24.96
N ARG A 284 -9.26 -4.82 24.37
CA ARG A 284 -9.08 -6.28 24.19
C ARG A 284 -8.27 -6.95 25.31
N GLY A 285 -7.95 -6.20 26.36
CA GLY A 285 -7.00 -6.56 27.40
C GLY A 285 -5.55 -6.39 26.95
N ILE A 286 -4.63 -6.57 27.90
CA ILE A 286 -3.19 -6.49 27.68
C ILE A 286 -2.74 -7.69 26.84
N ARG A 287 -2.32 -7.45 25.60
CA ARG A 287 -1.79 -8.46 24.68
C ARG A 287 -0.63 -7.90 23.88
N PHE A 288 0.44 -8.68 23.74
CA PHE A 288 1.59 -8.31 22.92
C PHE A 288 1.71 -9.24 21.72
N LYS A 289 1.59 -8.69 20.50
CA LYS A 289 1.90 -9.45 19.29
C LYS A 289 3.41 -9.66 19.16
N ALA A 290 3.81 -10.78 18.56
CA ALA A 290 5.22 -11.01 18.25
C ALA A 290 5.78 -9.92 17.32
N PRO A 291 7.05 -9.48 17.49
CA PRO A 291 7.67 -8.49 16.61
C PRO A 291 7.71 -8.96 15.15
N GLY A 292 7.08 -8.17 14.28
CA GLY A 292 6.96 -8.45 12.84
C GLY A 292 8.26 -8.19 12.06
N ALA A 293 8.16 -8.19 10.73
CA ALA A 293 9.32 -7.87 9.88
C ALA A 293 9.69 -6.39 10.00
N TYR A 294 10.90 -6.10 10.49
CA TYR A 294 11.47 -4.75 10.54
C TYR A 294 12.42 -4.57 9.35
N HIS A 295 12.16 -3.53 8.56
CA HIS A 295 13.12 -2.99 7.58
C HIS A 295 13.19 -1.49 7.80
N LEU A 296 14.27 -0.83 7.37
CA LEU A 296 14.43 0.62 7.53
C LEU A 296 13.22 1.42 7.01
N ALA A 297 12.55 0.95 5.95
CA ALA A 297 11.39 1.59 5.34
C ALA A 297 10.03 1.29 6.03
N ARG A 298 9.98 0.47 7.10
CA ARG A 298 8.74 0.17 7.84
C ARG A 298 8.67 0.98 9.13
N TRP A 299 8.17 2.20 9.01
CA TRP A 299 8.19 3.22 10.06
C TRP A 299 7.37 2.87 11.30
N MET A 300 6.16 2.36 11.09
CA MET A 300 5.32 1.85 12.19
C MET A 300 6.01 0.73 12.97
N ALA A 301 6.83 -0.10 12.31
CA ALA A 301 7.61 -1.12 12.99
C ALA A 301 8.64 -0.49 13.94
N LYS A 302 9.28 0.64 13.58
CA LYS A 302 10.22 1.33 14.48
C LYS A 302 9.53 1.76 15.77
N ALA A 303 8.36 2.37 15.68
CA ALA A 303 7.59 2.79 16.87
C ALA A 303 7.20 1.58 17.74
N LEU A 304 6.61 0.54 17.14
CA LEU A 304 6.24 -0.69 17.84
C LEU A 304 7.43 -1.36 18.54
N TYR A 305 8.57 -1.47 17.86
CA TYR A 305 9.77 -2.06 18.43
C TYR A 305 10.31 -1.22 19.60
N CYS A 306 10.36 0.11 19.48
CA CYS A 306 10.87 0.96 20.56
C CYS A 306 10.02 0.84 21.82
N LEU A 307 8.69 0.91 21.68
CA LEU A 307 7.76 0.77 22.80
C LEU A 307 7.87 -0.62 23.46
N LYS A 308 7.91 -1.71 22.67
CA LYS A 308 8.06 -3.08 23.19
C LYS A 308 9.39 -3.27 23.91
N ILE A 309 10.51 -2.87 23.30
CA ILE A 309 11.83 -3.02 23.91
C ILE A 309 11.88 -2.24 25.23
N PHE A 310 11.30 -1.04 25.27
CA PHE A 310 11.23 -0.28 26.52
C PHE A 310 10.39 -1.02 27.59
N LEU A 311 9.22 -1.54 27.24
CA LEU A 311 8.36 -2.29 28.18
C LEU A 311 9.06 -3.53 28.74
N PHE A 312 9.83 -4.23 27.92
CA PHE A 312 10.56 -5.44 28.31
C PHE A 312 12.04 -5.20 28.69
N ARG A 313 12.45 -3.95 28.93
CA ARG A 313 13.86 -3.57 29.19
C ARG A 313 14.52 -4.28 30.38
N LYS A 314 13.72 -4.78 31.34
CA LYS A 314 14.23 -5.57 32.47
C LYS A 314 14.56 -7.02 32.12
N GLN A 315 13.96 -7.54 31.04
CA GLN A 315 14.15 -8.91 30.55
C GLN A 315 15.11 -8.98 29.36
N PHE A 316 15.29 -7.87 28.64
CA PHE A 316 16.10 -7.80 27.43
C PHE A 316 17.33 -6.92 27.63
N LYS A 317 18.51 -7.46 27.30
CA LYS A 317 19.78 -6.77 27.52
C LYS A 317 19.95 -5.60 26.56
N ILE A 318 19.89 -4.38 27.09
CA ILE A 318 20.17 -3.13 26.39
C ILE A 318 21.35 -2.40 27.03
N THR A 319 22.10 -1.66 26.22
CA THR A 319 23.15 -0.76 26.71
C THR A 319 22.55 0.53 27.27
N GLN A 320 23.27 1.24 28.15
CA GLN A 320 22.83 2.55 28.66
C GLN A 320 22.56 3.57 27.53
N ARG A 321 23.33 3.49 26.44
CA ARG A 321 23.14 4.34 25.25
C ARG A 321 21.81 4.03 24.55
N GLU A 322 21.52 2.75 24.32
CA GLU A 322 20.26 2.31 23.72
C GLU A 322 19.08 2.66 24.62
N GLU A 323 19.21 2.47 25.93
CA GLU A 323 18.18 2.84 26.89
C GLU A 323 17.85 4.33 26.86
N LYS A 324 18.87 5.20 26.86
CA LYS A 324 18.68 6.66 26.74
C LYS A 324 18.01 7.03 25.42
N ALA A 325 18.38 6.40 24.32
CA ALA A 325 17.76 6.62 23.01
C ALA A 325 16.31 6.14 22.97
N LEU A 326 16.01 4.98 23.56
CA LEU A 326 14.66 4.43 23.69
C LEU A 326 13.76 5.34 24.53
N LYS A 327 14.25 5.89 25.65
CA LYS A 327 13.49 6.85 26.47
C LYS A 327 13.04 8.05 25.63
N ARG A 328 13.98 8.68 24.92
CA ARG A 328 13.68 9.84 24.06
C ARG A 328 12.70 9.49 22.95
N LEU A 329 12.89 8.35 22.27
CA LEU A 329 12.00 7.89 21.20
C LEU A 329 10.59 7.58 21.72
N CYS A 330 10.45 6.84 22.82
CA CYS A 330 9.13 6.52 23.37
C CYS A 330 8.40 7.78 23.83
N CYS A 331 9.10 8.73 24.46
CA CYS A 331 8.51 10.01 24.84
C CYS A 331 8.03 10.80 23.62
N PHE A 332 8.85 10.89 22.57
CA PHE A 332 8.47 11.56 21.32
C PHE A 332 7.27 10.88 20.64
N ILE A 333 7.29 9.54 20.58
CA ILE A 333 6.22 8.73 19.97
C ILE A 333 4.88 9.05 20.63
N ILE A 334 4.85 9.09 21.96
CA ILE A 334 3.63 9.28 22.74
C ILE A 334 3.20 10.74 22.73
N LYS A 335 4.12 11.66 23.05
CA LYS A 335 3.81 13.08 23.28
C LYS A 335 3.54 13.87 21.99
N CYS A 336 4.16 13.50 20.88
CA CYS A 336 4.12 14.31 19.66
C CYS A 336 3.53 13.53 18.47
N TYR A 337 3.99 12.29 18.28
CA TYR A 337 3.78 11.57 17.03
C TYR A 337 2.44 10.84 16.92
N ALA A 338 2.00 10.18 18.00
CA ALA A 338 0.89 9.23 17.94
C ALA A 338 -0.41 9.88 17.43
N GLU A 339 -0.85 10.95 18.09
CA GLU A 339 -2.07 11.65 17.68
C GLU A 339 -1.97 12.21 16.26
N SER A 340 -0.89 12.93 15.98
CA SER A 340 -0.60 13.50 14.66
C SER A 340 -0.66 12.46 13.54
N TRP A 341 -0.06 11.27 13.75
CA TRP A 341 -0.10 10.15 12.81
C TRP A 341 -1.54 9.71 12.51
N PHE A 342 -2.38 9.58 13.54
CA PHE A 342 -3.75 9.09 13.41
C PHE A 342 -4.74 10.14 12.89
N LEU A 343 -4.36 11.41 12.89
CA LEU A 343 -5.11 12.50 12.27
C LEU A 343 -4.73 12.74 10.80
N THR A 344 -3.64 12.14 10.30
CA THR A 344 -3.18 12.32 8.90
C THR A 344 -4.20 12.02 7.80
N PRO A 345 -5.16 11.07 7.93
CA PRO A 345 -6.13 10.83 6.87
C PRO A 345 -7.12 11.99 6.67
N ASN A 346 -7.23 12.90 7.64
CA ASN A 346 -8.13 14.04 7.56
C ASN A 346 -7.47 15.20 6.80
N GLY A 347 -7.76 15.29 5.50
CA GLY A 347 -7.24 16.36 4.64
C GLY A 347 -7.69 17.76 5.03
N ILE A 348 -8.80 17.92 5.78
CA ILE A 348 -9.32 19.23 6.21
C ILE A 348 -8.46 19.79 7.34
N THR A 349 -8.14 18.96 8.34
CA THR A 349 -7.37 19.39 9.51
C THR A 349 -5.86 19.28 9.30
N ALA A 350 -5.41 18.54 8.28
CA ALA A 350 -3.99 18.29 8.03
C ALA A 350 -3.11 19.56 8.04
N PRO A 351 -3.44 20.66 7.34
CA PRO A 351 -2.60 21.86 7.37
C PRO A 351 -2.43 22.46 8.77
N MET A 352 -3.50 22.46 9.58
CA MET A 352 -3.43 22.98 10.94
C MET A 352 -2.62 22.05 11.84
N ASN A 353 -2.81 20.74 11.71
CA ASN A 353 -2.06 19.73 12.46
C ASN A 353 -0.55 19.84 12.20
N ASP A 354 -0.16 20.20 10.97
CA ASP A 354 1.25 20.41 10.63
C ASP A 354 1.86 21.62 11.30
N ILE A 355 1.09 22.69 11.46
CA ILE A 355 1.53 23.94 12.13
C ILE A 355 1.64 23.71 13.64
N MET A 356 0.76 22.89 14.19
CA MET A 356 0.70 22.61 15.63
C MET A 356 1.68 21.53 16.09
N PHE A 357 2.27 20.77 15.17
CA PHE A 357 3.27 19.73 15.45
C PHE A 357 4.65 20.32 15.73
#